data_AF-A0A5C7EXM2-F1
#
_entry.id   AF-A0A5C7EXM2-F1
#
_cell.length_a   1.000
_cell.length_b   1.000
_cell.length_c   1.000
_cell.angle_alpha   90.00
_cell.angle_beta   90.00
_cell.angle_gamma   90.00
#
_symmetry.space_group_name_H-M   'P 1'
#
loop_
_entity.id
_entity.type
_entity.pdbx_description
1 polymer ?
#
loop_
_entity_poly.entity_id
_entity_poly.type
_entity_poly.pdbx_seq_one_letter_code
_entity_poly.pdbx_strand_id
1 'polypeptide(L)'
;MKKKIFILYCFALVFQNLSAQMSTEGVPISETYSSNGEFKLLSISYDDEFPNLRGESFVSYTQEYDSIGVRKKFYMIKRSFDVYEGYPYFTAISNDGRKIIYITDYLYENGVENKNITYYVDGKLEKTYTTEEFINCNKDKEKCELFYDNKYQIYGGGGMTFKEYKKTASNKDIFLNKSFVFNKNDTIYVIDSRKKITLYDLDKGNIVGSKIEFDSIYPKIRNIEAVKSKVSYYKYPYKYVIDIQNSKNNEMLSESIGKRAGLKFISINDSTFHKYKLHKIELSGYMNRNGKFEIENLETDSIFNKKWIEDYITTATFKTEFIPREVDKIYVKGFYGGYRDYDDKIAQRETIKDRKKRKKEFEKRLTLEKIDDVYIPKNLYECLTALDQILNFESKQQIIETKDSWQFNSHIGGLGMWIRNTWGINGGSRLLKYFNDRNRGKGMFGNDEISGIIITQYMIWLKGDKDAWRKWEKENPK
;
A
#
# COMPACT_ATOMS: atom_id res chain seq x y z
N MET A 1 5.52 -30.40 9.86
CA MET A 1 4.21 -30.08 9.24
C MET A 1 3.46 -29.07 10.12
N LYS A 2 3.87 -27.79 10.13
CA LYS A 2 3.24 -26.67 10.89
C LYS A 2 3.86 -25.28 10.62
N LYS A 3 4.53 -25.09 9.47
CA LYS A 3 5.30 -23.86 9.15
C LYS A 3 4.87 -23.12 7.88
N LYS A 4 3.81 -23.56 7.17
CA LYS A 4 3.43 -22.99 5.86
C LYS A 4 2.15 -22.13 5.86
N ILE A 5 1.56 -21.81 7.01
CA ILE A 5 0.37 -20.94 7.13
C ILE A 5 0.74 -19.53 7.63
N PHE A 6 2.03 -19.23 7.82
CA PHE A 6 2.46 -18.07 8.60
C PHE A 6 2.63 -16.76 7.81
N ILE A 7 2.54 -16.78 6.48
CA ILE A 7 2.87 -15.59 5.66
C ILE A 7 1.68 -14.62 5.54
N LEU A 8 0.45 -15.09 5.75
CA LEU A 8 -0.76 -14.28 5.51
C LEU A 8 -1.25 -13.48 6.72
N TYR A 9 -0.73 -13.77 7.93
CA TYR A 9 -1.10 -13.03 9.14
C TYR A 9 -0.31 -11.72 9.34
N CYS A 10 0.73 -11.48 8.54
CA CYS A 10 1.64 -10.34 8.75
C CYS A 10 1.14 -9.02 8.15
N PHE A 11 0.07 -9.00 7.34
CA PHE A 11 -0.41 -7.79 6.65
C PHE A 11 -1.55 -7.05 7.36
N ALA A 12 -2.14 -7.61 8.42
CA ALA A 12 -3.40 -7.10 8.98
C ALA A 12 -3.24 -6.17 10.20
N LEU A 13 -2.04 -5.70 10.52
CA LEU A 13 -1.79 -4.98 11.77
C LEU A 13 -1.12 -3.63 11.52
N VAL A 14 -1.86 -2.59 11.89
CA VAL A 14 -1.55 -1.14 11.79
C VAL A 14 -1.95 -0.51 10.44
N PHE A 15 -3.26 -0.45 10.18
CA PHE A 15 -3.85 0.61 9.35
C PHE A 15 -3.78 1.95 10.09
N GLN A 16 -2.57 2.48 10.31
CA GLN A 16 -2.22 3.90 10.30
C GLN A 16 -0.68 4.01 10.18
N ASN A 17 -0.21 4.30 8.96
CA ASN A 17 1.13 4.82 8.61
C ASN A 17 2.32 3.86 8.43
N LEU A 18 2.12 2.56 8.21
CA LEU A 18 3.17 1.72 7.56
C LEU A 18 2.54 0.80 6.51
N SER A 19 1.98 1.40 5.48
CA SER A 19 1.47 0.68 4.32
C SER A 19 2.65 0.39 3.39
N ALA A 20 3.28 -0.78 3.52
CA ALA A 20 4.17 -1.27 2.46
C ALA A 20 3.29 -1.52 1.23
N GLN A 21 3.44 -0.70 0.20
CA GLN A 21 2.64 -0.79 -1.01
C GLN A 21 2.77 -2.18 -1.63
N MET A 22 1.64 -2.83 -1.89
CA MET A 22 1.65 -4.14 -2.53
C MET A 22 2.10 -3.95 -3.97
N SER A 23 2.97 -4.85 -4.46
CA SER A 23 3.35 -4.89 -5.86
C SER A 23 3.14 -6.28 -6.46
N THR A 24 2.99 -6.32 -7.78
CA THR A 24 2.71 -7.54 -8.55
C THR A 24 3.36 -7.47 -9.92
N GLU A 25 3.88 -8.60 -10.39
CA GLU A 25 4.41 -8.71 -11.76
C GLU A 25 3.32 -8.58 -12.82
N GLY A 26 2.08 -8.97 -12.51
CA GLY A 26 0.92 -8.86 -13.40
C GLY A 26 0.11 -7.61 -13.11
N VAL A 27 0.15 -6.63 -14.00
CA VAL A 27 -0.57 -5.35 -13.88
C VAL A 27 -1.92 -5.43 -14.57
N PRO A 28 -3.03 -5.04 -13.92
CA PRO A 28 -4.38 -5.32 -14.40
C PRO A 28 -4.81 -4.37 -15.51
N ILE A 29 -5.51 -4.95 -16.47
CA ILE A 29 -6.38 -4.27 -17.42
C ILE A 29 -7.78 -4.82 -17.16
N SER A 30 -8.66 -3.99 -16.61
CA SER A 30 -10.00 -4.40 -16.17
C SER A 30 -11.09 -3.86 -17.11
N GLU A 31 -12.03 -4.73 -17.47
CA GLU A 31 -13.24 -4.38 -18.19
C GLU A 31 -14.47 -4.59 -17.31
N THR A 32 -15.20 -3.51 -17.03
CA THR A 32 -16.45 -3.52 -16.27
C THR A 32 -17.60 -3.09 -17.17
N TYR A 33 -18.69 -3.85 -17.16
CA TYR A 33 -19.88 -3.59 -17.97
C TYR A 33 -21.01 -3.03 -17.09
N SER A 34 -21.82 -2.13 -17.64
CA SER A 34 -23.06 -1.69 -17.00
C SER A 34 -24.07 -2.85 -16.89
N SER A 35 -25.04 -2.74 -15.98
CA SER A 35 -26.03 -3.83 -15.77
C SER A 35 -26.89 -4.08 -17.02
N ASN A 36 -27.19 -3.04 -17.80
CA ASN A 36 -27.87 -3.12 -19.10
C ASN A 36 -26.93 -3.53 -20.26
N GLY A 37 -25.62 -3.60 -20.04
CA GLY A 37 -24.63 -3.99 -21.05
C GLY A 37 -24.37 -2.95 -22.14
N GLU A 38 -24.92 -1.74 -22.05
CA GLU A 38 -24.76 -0.68 -23.07
C GLU A 38 -23.41 0.04 -22.96
N PHE A 39 -22.80 0.05 -21.77
CA PHE A 39 -21.55 0.75 -21.50
C PHE A 39 -20.47 -0.19 -20.98
N LYS A 40 -19.23 0.14 -21.33
CA LYS A 40 -18.02 -0.53 -20.84
C LYS A 40 -17.05 0.50 -20.31
N LEU A 41 -16.57 0.27 -19.09
CA LEU A 41 -15.39 0.89 -18.50
C LEU A 41 -14.18 -0.02 -18.73
N LEU A 42 -13.20 0.46 -19.49
CA LEU A 42 -11.87 -0.15 -19.61
C LEU A 42 -10.90 0.65 -18.74
N SER A 43 -10.27 0.02 -17.76
CA SER A 43 -9.28 0.65 -16.89
C SER A 43 -7.93 -0.02 -17.04
N ILE A 44 -6.88 0.78 -17.25
CA ILE A 44 -5.51 0.35 -17.47
C ILE A 44 -4.63 0.98 -16.38
N SER A 45 -4.03 0.15 -15.52
CA SER A 45 -2.94 0.60 -14.63
C SER A 45 -1.64 0.68 -15.41
N TYR A 46 -0.79 1.64 -15.10
CA TYR A 46 0.56 1.79 -15.65
C TYR A 46 1.66 1.43 -14.64
N ASP A 47 1.29 1.13 -13.41
CA ASP A 47 2.20 0.85 -12.30
C ASP A 47 1.98 -0.56 -11.73
N ASP A 48 3.05 -1.14 -11.19
CA ASP A 48 3.06 -2.47 -10.57
C ASP A 48 2.66 -2.48 -9.10
N GLU A 49 2.57 -1.30 -8.50
CA GLU A 49 2.13 -1.06 -7.13
C GLU A 49 0.62 -0.77 -7.06
N PHE A 50 -0.11 -1.26 -6.05
CA PHE A 50 -1.58 -1.13 -6.03
C PHE A 50 -2.20 -1.12 -4.60
N PRO A 51 -3.38 -0.48 -4.42
CA PRO A 51 -4.00 0.41 -5.40
C PRO A 51 -3.17 1.67 -5.64
N ASN A 52 -3.31 2.19 -6.85
CA ASN A 52 -2.72 3.45 -7.27
C ASN A 52 -3.75 4.24 -8.11
N LEU A 53 -3.41 5.48 -8.45
CA LEU A 53 -4.17 6.31 -9.40
C LEU A 53 -3.47 6.42 -10.77
N ARG A 54 -2.32 5.79 -10.93
CA ARG A 54 -1.41 5.88 -12.08
C ARG A 54 -1.91 5.00 -13.22
N GLY A 55 -2.90 5.51 -13.93
CA GLY A 55 -3.52 4.80 -15.04
C GLY A 55 -4.46 5.67 -15.85
N GLU A 56 -5.15 5.04 -16.79
CA GLU A 56 -6.20 5.69 -17.57
C GLU A 56 -7.42 4.77 -17.67
N SER A 57 -8.59 5.39 -17.63
CA SER A 57 -9.86 4.70 -17.75
C SER A 57 -10.71 5.32 -18.85
N PHE A 58 -11.35 4.48 -19.64
CA PHE A 58 -12.15 4.87 -20.80
C PHE A 58 -13.55 4.29 -20.67
N VAL A 59 -14.56 5.15 -20.74
CA VAL A 59 -15.94 4.71 -20.91
C VAL A 59 -16.27 4.72 -22.38
N SER A 60 -16.88 3.65 -22.86
CA SER A 60 -17.26 3.45 -24.26
C SER A 60 -18.63 2.80 -24.37
N TYR A 61 -19.30 3.05 -25.49
CA TYR A 61 -20.48 2.30 -25.87
C TYR A 61 -20.08 0.88 -26.28
N THR A 62 -20.90 -0.12 -25.97
CA THR A 62 -20.61 -1.52 -26.34
C THR A 62 -20.97 -1.86 -27.78
N GLN A 63 -21.96 -1.15 -28.35
CA GLN A 63 -22.51 -1.39 -29.68
C GLN A 63 -22.33 -0.23 -30.66
N GLU A 64 -21.79 0.92 -30.23
CA GLU A 64 -21.52 2.05 -31.13
C GLU A 64 -20.04 2.11 -31.51
N TYR A 65 -19.80 2.35 -32.79
CA TYR A 65 -18.47 2.48 -33.38
C TYR A 65 -18.32 3.85 -34.05
N ASP A 66 -17.12 4.39 -34.01
CA ASP A 66 -16.76 5.58 -34.78
C ASP A 66 -16.55 5.25 -36.26
N SER A 67 -16.27 6.28 -37.07
CA SER A 67 -16.09 6.14 -38.52
C SER A 67 -14.89 5.28 -38.93
N ILE A 68 -14.00 4.93 -37.99
CA ILE A 68 -12.81 4.09 -38.23
C ILE A 68 -12.95 2.69 -37.62
N GLY A 69 -14.15 2.33 -37.15
CA GLY A 69 -14.47 0.99 -36.63
C GLY A 69 -13.97 0.74 -35.21
N VAL A 70 -13.59 1.78 -34.47
CA VAL A 70 -13.23 1.70 -33.05
C VAL A 70 -14.47 2.00 -32.20
N ARG A 71 -14.62 1.35 -31.05
CA ARG A 71 -15.74 1.63 -30.15
C ARG A 71 -15.78 3.11 -29.80
N LYS A 72 -16.94 3.74 -29.98
CA LYS A 72 -17.15 5.15 -29.70
C LYS A 72 -16.87 5.41 -28.23
N LYS A 73 -15.90 6.29 -27.96
CA LYS A 73 -15.56 6.73 -26.61
C LYS A 73 -16.62 7.69 -26.11
N PHE A 74 -17.05 7.49 -24.87
CA PHE A 74 -17.96 8.38 -24.17
C PHE A 74 -17.19 9.47 -23.41
N TYR A 75 -16.25 9.06 -22.54
CA TYR A 75 -15.30 9.96 -21.88
C TYR A 75 -14.07 9.18 -21.35
N MET A 76 -13.06 9.91 -20.89
CA MET A 76 -11.83 9.37 -20.31
C MET A 76 -11.55 10.00 -18.94
N ILE A 77 -10.95 9.21 -18.05
CA ILE A 77 -10.52 9.60 -16.71
C ILE A 77 -9.03 9.31 -16.60
N LYS A 78 -8.26 10.28 -16.10
CA LYS A 78 -6.81 10.15 -15.87
C LYS A 78 -6.49 9.42 -14.55
N ARG A 79 -7.09 8.24 -14.37
CA ARG A 79 -6.73 7.26 -13.33
C ARG A 79 -7.13 5.86 -13.72
N SER A 80 -6.53 4.85 -13.08
CA SER A 80 -7.04 3.48 -13.09
C SER A 80 -8.03 3.23 -11.95
N PHE A 81 -8.91 2.25 -12.17
CA PHE A 81 -9.72 1.56 -11.19
C PHE A 81 -9.26 0.10 -11.15
N ASP A 82 -8.19 -0.15 -10.40
CA ASP A 82 -7.53 -1.45 -10.37
C ASP A 82 -8.44 -2.53 -9.79
N VAL A 83 -8.67 -3.58 -10.58
CA VAL A 83 -9.41 -4.76 -10.13
C VAL A 83 -8.50 -5.97 -10.25
N TYR A 84 -8.21 -6.59 -9.11
CA TYR A 84 -7.43 -7.83 -9.04
C TYR A 84 -8.34 -9.00 -8.70
N GLU A 85 -8.24 -10.06 -9.51
CA GLU A 85 -9.04 -11.25 -9.29
C GLU A 85 -8.72 -11.90 -7.94
N GLY A 86 -9.75 -12.13 -7.13
CA GLY A 86 -9.62 -12.74 -5.81
C GLY A 86 -9.20 -11.79 -4.68
N TYR A 87 -9.00 -10.50 -4.97
CA TYR A 87 -8.71 -9.46 -3.99
C TYR A 87 -9.95 -8.56 -3.74
N PRO A 88 -10.00 -7.85 -2.60
CA PRO A 88 -11.07 -6.92 -2.23
C PRO A 88 -11.06 -5.63 -3.07
N TYR A 89 -11.32 -5.75 -4.38
CA TYR A 89 -11.52 -4.63 -5.29
C TYR A 89 -12.83 -4.81 -6.05
N PHE A 90 -13.59 -3.73 -6.18
CA PHE A 90 -14.83 -3.73 -6.92
C PHE A 90 -15.03 -2.40 -7.65
N THR A 91 -15.47 -2.50 -8.90
CA THR A 91 -15.83 -1.35 -9.74
C THR A 91 -17.19 -1.60 -10.36
N ALA A 92 -18.03 -0.58 -10.45
CA ALA A 92 -19.27 -0.62 -11.22
C ALA A 92 -19.48 0.69 -11.99
N ILE A 93 -20.15 0.58 -13.13
CA ILE A 93 -20.59 1.70 -13.98
C ILE A 93 -22.12 1.67 -14.07
N SER A 94 -22.74 2.85 -14.08
CA SER A 94 -24.20 3.01 -14.17
C SER A 94 -24.75 2.64 -15.54
N ASN A 95 -26.05 2.37 -15.62
CA ASN A 95 -26.72 2.06 -16.87
C ASN A 95 -26.73 3.21 -17.89
N ASP A 96 -26.57 4.47 -17.44
CA ASP A 96 -26.37 5.62 -18.32
C ASP A 96 -24.90 5.89 -18.69
N GLY A 97 -23.97 5.07 -18.18
CA GLY A 97 -22.54 5.17 -18.41
C GLY A 97 -21.84 6.34 -17.72
N ARG A 98 -22.57 7.23 -17.04
CA ARG A 98 -22.04 8.50 -16.52
C ARG A 98 -21.41 8.38 -15.14
N LYS A 99 -21.78 7.38 -14.36
CA LYS A 99 -21.38 7.25 -12.96
C LYS A 99 -20.57 5.99 -12.74
N ILE A 100 -19.51 6.13 -11.96
CA ILE A 100 -18.61 5.03 -11.61
C ILE A 100 -18.45 5.01 -10.10
N ILE A 101 -18.48 3.83 -9.50
CA ILE A 101 -18.07 3.61 -8.12
C ILE A 101 -16.90 2.63 -8.09
N TYR A 102 -15.91 2.94 -7.27
CA TYR A 102 -14.78 2.08 -6.98
C TYR A 102 -14.69 1.86 -5.47
N ILE A 103 -14.51 0.60 -5.06
CA ILE A 103 -14.55 0.15 -3.66
C ILE A 103 -13.35 -0.76 -3.39
N THR A 104 -12.59 -0.46 -2.34
CA THR A 104 -11.45 -1.27 -1.89
C THR A 104 -11.24 -1.19 -0.37
N ASP A 105 -10.75 -2.29 0.21
CA ASP A 105 -10.27 -2.32 1.61
C ASP A 105 -8.82 -1.82 1.76
N TYR A 106 -8.08 -1.62 0.66
CA TYR A 106 -6.67 -1.23 0.71
C TYR A 106 -6.48 0.27 0.48
N LEU A 107 -5.73 0.93 1.37
CA LEU A 107 -5.29 2.31 1.21
C LEU A 107 -3.78 2.42 1.47
N TYR A 108 -3.04 2.98 0.52
CA TYR A 108 -1.59 3.18 0.64
C TYR A 108 -1.19 4.65 0.66
N GLU A 109 -1.87 5.47 -0.13
CA GLU A 109 -1.56 6.89 -0.24
C GLU A 109 -2.64 7.72 0.47
N ASN A 110 -2.21 8.83 1.07
CA ASN A 110 -3.15 9.83 1.56
C ASN A 110 -3.74 10.58 0.36
N GLY A 111 -5.00 11.01 0.48
CA GLY A 111 -5.66 11.78 -0.58
C GLY A 111 -7.15 11.49 -0.63
N VAL A 112 -7.91 12.46 -1.12
CA VAL A 112 -9.37 12.33 -1.23
C VAL A 112 -9.71 11.19 -2.20
N GLU A 113 -9.01 11.07 -3.33
CA GLU A 113 -9.20 10.00 -4.32
C GLU A 113 -8.66 8.63 -3.90
N ASN A 114 -7.92 8.57 -2.79
CA ASN A 114 -7.37 7.35 -2.21
C ASN A 114 -8.23 6.82 -1.05
N LYS A 115 -9.45 7.34 -0.85
CA LYS A 115 -10.40 6.77 0.12
C LYS A 115 -10.94 5.41 -0.36
N ASN A 116 -11.43 4.61 0.59
CA ASN A 116 -11.90 3.24 0.36
C ASN A 116 -12.99 3.16 -0.71
N ILE A 117 -13.88 4.16 -0.73
CA ILE A 117 -14.92 4.29 -1.75
C ILE A 117 -14.76 5.63 -2.44
N THR A 118 -14.74 5.59 -3.77
CA THR A 118 -14.77 6.78 -4.62
C THR A 118 -15.90 6.68 -5.63
N TYR A 119 -16.62 7.77 -5.80
CA TYR A 119 -17.76 7.89 -6.70
C TYR A 119 -17.53 9.05 -7.66
N TYR A 120 -17.63 8.75 -8.95
CA TYR A 120 -17.38 9.67 -10.05
C TYR A 120 -18.66 9.92 -10.85
N VAL A 121 -18.79 11.13 -11.37
CA VAL A 121 -19.84 11.55 -12.32
C VAL A 121 -19.16 12.25 -13.49
N ASP A 122 -19.43 11.79 -14.72
CA ASP A 122 -18.83 12.32 -15.96
C ASP A 122 -17.30 12.44 -15.89
N GLY A 123 -16.67 11.44 -15.27
CA GLY A 123 -15.22 11.37 -15.09
C GLY A 123 -14.61 12.28 -14.03
N LYS A 124 -15.44 12.97 -13.22
CA LYS A 124 -14.98 13.80 -12.10
C LYS A 124 -15.34 13.16 -10.77
N LEU A 125 -14.42 13.22 -9.81
CA LEU A 125 -14.69 12.74 -8.45
C LEU A 125 -15.77 13.61 -7.81
N GLU A 126 -16.84 12.99 -7.33
CA GLU A 126 -17.99 13.68 -6.74
C GLU A 126 -18.12 13.37 -5.24
N LYS A 127 -17.95 12.11 -4.83
CA LYS A 127 -18.05 11.69 -3.43
C LYS A 127 -17.01 10.66 -3.07
N THR A 128 -16.64 10.66 -1.79
CA THR A 128 -15.73 9.67 -1.21
C THR A 128 -16.19 9.28 0.17
N TYR A 129 -15.94 8.02 0.55
CA TYR A 129 -16.29 7.50 1.87
C TYR A 129 -15.12 6.69 2.44
N THR A 130 -14.87 6.81 3.74
CA THR A 130 -14.10 5.79 4.46
C THR A 130 -14.95 4.53 4.65
N THR A 131 -14.32 3.43 5.05
CA THR A 131 -15.04 2.22 5.45
C THR A 131 -16.08 2.51 6.53
N GLU A 132 -15.71 3.22 7.60
CA GLU A 132 -16.60 3.53 8.72
C GLU A 132 -17.82 4.37 8.28
N GLU A 133 -17.60 5.37 7.42
CA GLU A 133 -18.65 6.21 6.85
C GLU A 133 -19.62 5.39 6.00
N PHE A 134 -19.09 4.51 5.14
CA PHE A 134 -19.89 3.78 4.17
C PHE A 134 -20.72 2.66 4.81
N ILE A 135 -20.11 1.81 5.64
CA ILE A 135 -20.81 0.70 6.31
C ILE A 135 -21.38 1.07 7.68
N ASN A 136 -21.29 2.34 8.09
CA ASN A 136 -21.77 2.84 9.38
C ASN A 136 -21.19 2.00 10.54
N CYS A 137 -19.88 1.97 10.66
CA CYS A 137 -19.17 1.10 11.60
C CYS A 137 -18.33 1.89 12.60
N ASN A 138 -18.22 1.41 13.85
CA ASN A 138 -17.35 2.00 14.86
C ASN A 138 -16.13 1.11 15.13
N LYS A 139 -14.97 1.47 14.56
CA LYS A 139 -13.71 0.69 14.66
C LYS A 139 -13.15 0.56 16.08
N ASP A 140 -13.63 1.36 17.03
CA ASP A 140 -13.22 1.28 18.43
C ASP A 140 -14.05 0.25 19.21
N LYS A 141 -15.15 -0.24 18.63
CA LYS A 141 -16.11 -1.14 19.28
C LYS A 141 -16.34 -2.44 18.52
N GLU A 142 -16.13 -2.46 17.22
CA GLU A 142 -16.48 -3.57 16.35
C GLU A 142 -15.53 -3.67 15.14
N LYS A 143 -15.57 -4.80 14.46
CA LYS A 143 -14.78 -5.07 13.26
C LYS A 143 -15.37 -4.35 12.05
N CYS A 144 -14.57 -3.49 11.41
CA CYS A 144 -14.97 -2.66 10.27
C CYS A 144 -14.16 -2.97 9.01
N GLU A 145 -14.59 -3.96 8.22
CA GLU A 145 -14.04 -4.25 6.88
C GLU A 145 -15.18 -4.24 5.86
N LEU A 146 -14.95 -3.70 4.65
CA LEU A 146 -16.01 -3.55 3.65
C LEU A 146 -16.47 -4.88 3.09
N PHE A 147 -15.56 -5.84 2.95
CA PHE A 147 -15.85 -7.10 2.30
C PHE A 147 -15.79 -8.27 3.26
N TYR A 148 -16.85 -9.05 3.26
CA TYR A 148 -16.88 -10.31 3.96
C TYR A 148 -15.91 -11.33 3.34
N ASP A 149 -14.99 -11.88 4.16
CA ASP A 149 -14.08 -12.96 3.76
C ASP A 149 -14.30 -14.23 4.60
N ASN A 150 -14.68 -15.33 3.94
CA ASN A 150 -14.81 -16.66 4.53
C ASN A 150 -13.96 -17.73 3.82
N LYS A 151 -12.99 -17.34 2.97
CA LYS A 151 -12.22 -18.26 2.11
C LYS A 151 -11.65 -19.44 2.90
N TYR A 152 -11.06 -19.20 4.07
CA TYR A 152 -10.45 -20.24 4.91
C TYR A 152 -11.48 -21.18 5.57
N GLN A 153 -12.69 -20.68 5.81
CA GLN A 153 -13.75 -21.44 6.46
C GLN A 153 -14.36 -22.45 5.49
N ILE A 154 -14.50 -22.07 4.21
CA ILE A 154 -15.29 -22.83 3.25
C ILE A 154 -14.49 -23.65 2.25
N TYR A 155 -13.21 -23.36 2.02
CA TYR A 155 -12.41 -24.16 1.08
C TYR A 155 -11.71 -25.32 1.77
N GLY A 156 -11.80 -26.52 1.20
CA GLY A 156 -10.99 -27.66 1.61
C GLY A 156 -9.50 -27.40 1.31
N GLY A 157 -8.60 -28.09 2.00
CA GLY A 157 -7.18 -28.06 1.66
C GLY A 157 -6.92 -28.76 0.32
N GLY A 158 -7.19 -28.06 -0.79
CA GLY A 158 -6.89 -28.49 -2.16
C GLY A 158 -5.61 -27.84 -2.69
N GLY A 159 -4.95 -28.50 -3.65
CA GLY A 159 -3.70 -28.05 -4.26
C GLY A 159 -3.80 -26.68 -4.98
N MET A 160 -2.65 -26.13 -5.37
CA MET A 160 -2.45 -24.74 -5.86
C MET A 160 -3.36 -24.28 -7.02
N THR A 161 -4.06 -25.16 -7.72
CA THR A 161 -4.76 -24.86 -8.97
C THR A 161 -6.29 -24.95 -8.92
N PHE A 162 -6.90 -25.63 -7.93
CA PHE A 162 -8.36 -25.70 -7.81
C PHE A 162 -8.81 -25.66 -6.35
N LYS A 163 -9.65 -24.68 -6.00
CA LYS A 163 -10.24 -24.55 -4.66
C LYS A 163 -11.63 -25.18 -4.64
N GLU A 164 -11.75 -26.33 -3.99
CA GLU A 164 -13.05 -27.00 -3.79
C GLU A 164 -13.69 -26.55 -2.47
N TYR A 165 -14.99 -26.28 -2.50
CA TYR A 165 -15.75 -26.02 -1.29
C TYR A 165 -15.80 -27.28 -0.41
N LYS A 166 -15.62 -27.11 0.90
CA LYS A 166 -15.85 -28.17 1.89
C LYS A 166 -17.30 -28.64 1.75
N LYS A 167 -17.52 -29.94 1.93
CA LYS A 167 -18.88 -30.52 1.97
C LYS A 167 -19.79 -29.89 3.03
N THR A 168 -19.21 -29.25 4.05
CA THR A 168 -19.93 -28.54 5.13
C THR A 168 -20.25 -27.08 4.80
N ALA A 169 -19.81 -26.53 3.66
CA ALA A 169 -20.09 -25.14 3.30
C ALA A 169 -21.57 -24.96 2.95
N SER A 170 -22.24 -24.01 3.60
CA SER A 170 -23.65 -23.74 3.31
C SER A 170 -23.81 -22.96 2.01
N ASN A 171 -25.00 -23.01 1.39
CA ASN A 171 -25.32 -22.19 0.21
C ASN A 171 -25.12 -20.69 0.47
N LYS A 172 -25.40 -20.24 1.71
CA LYS A 172 -25.16 -18.85 2.13
C LYS A 172 -23.68 -18.51 2.10
N ASP A 173 -22.83 -19.40 2.62
CA ASP A 173 -21.38 -19.16 2.65
C ASP A 173 -20.76 -19.19 1.25
N ILE A 174 -21.27 -20.05 0.37
CA ILE A 174 -20.88 -20.10 -1.04
C ILE A 174 -21.30 -18.79 -1.75
N PHE A 175 -22.52 -18.31 -1.50
CA PHE A 175 -22.98 -17.02 -2.03
C PHE A 175 -22.07 -15.88 -1.56
N LEU A 176 -21.84 -15.78 -0.26
CA LEU A 176 -21.00 -14.73 0.34
C LEU A 176 -19.58 -14.74 -0.22
N ASN A 177 -19.01 -15.92 -0.44
CA ASN A 177 -17.69 -16.02 -1.06
C ASN A 177 -17.63 -15.52 -2.50
N LYS A 178 -18.69 -15.74 -3.27
CA LYS A 178 -18.74 -15.38 -4.69
C LYS A 178 -19.17 -13.93 -4.93
N SER A 179 -20.03 -13.41 -4.06
CA SER A 179 -20.84 -12.20 -4.27
C SER A 179 -21.00 -11.36 -2.99
N PHE A 180 -19.92 -11.16 -2.23
CA PHE A 180 -19.91 -10.23 -1.09
C PHE A 180 -20.08 -8.76 -1.52
N VAL A 181 -19.84 -8.46 -2.81
CA VAL A 181 -20.16 -7.18 -3.43
C VAL A 181 -20.65 -7.39 -4.87
N PHE A 182 -21.70 -6.68 -5.28
CA PHE A 182 -22.22 -6.75 -6.65
C PHE A 182 -23.10 -5.55 -7.01
N ASN A 183 -23.23 -5.27 -8.30
CA ASN A 183 -24.19 -4.32 -8.86
C ASN A 183 -25.41 -5.08 -9.41
N LYS A 184 -26.61 -4.61 -9.10
CA LYS A 184 -27.85 -5.02 -9.77
C LYS A 184 -28.68 -3.80 -10.08
N ASN A 185 -28.78 -3.46 -11.37
CA ASN A 185 -29.59 -2.34 -11.86
C ASN A 185 -29.29 -1.04 -11.10
N ASP A 186 -28.01 -0.67 -11.06
CA ASP A 186 -27.49 0.54 -10.39
C ASP A 186 -27.65 0.54 -8.86
N THR A 187 -28.08 -0.57 -8.25
CA THR A 187 -27.99 -0.76 -6.80
C THR A 187 -26.78 -1.64 -6.47
N ILE A 188 -25.83 -1.06 -5.76
CA ILE A 188 -24.65 -1.78 -5.25
C ILE A 188 -24.99 -2.38 -3.88
N TYR A 189 -24.74 -3.67 -3.74
CA TYR A 189 -24.85 -4.41 -2.49
C TYR A 189 -23.44 -4.63 -1.96
N VAL A 190 -23.14 -4.19 -0.75
CA VAL A 190 -21.88 -4.46 -0.05
C VAL A 190 -22.18 -5.22 1.24
N ILE A 191 -21.63 -6.42 1.38
CA ILE A 191 -21.76 -7.26 2.56
C ILE A 191 -20.46 -7.20 3.36
N ASP A 192 -20.53 -6.59 4.53
CA ASP A 192 -19.37 -6.33 5.38
C ASP A 192 -18.95 -7.53 6.25
N SER A 193 -17.82 -7.41 6.94
CA SER A 193 -17.31 -8.45 7.86
C SER A 193 -18.28 -8.85 8.97
N ARG A 194 -19.26 -8.01 9.30
CA ARG A 194 -20.30 -8.25 10.32
C ARG A 194 -21.54 -8.93 9.73
N LYS A 195 -21.50 -9.33 8.45
CA LYS A 195 -22.64 -9.84 7.67
C LYS A 195 -23.81 -8.84 7.61
N LYS A 196 -23.51 -7.54 7.59
CA LYS A 196 -24.49 -6.49 7.35
C LYS A 196 -24.37 -6.00 5.91
N ILE A 197 -25.51 -5.58 5.35
CA ILE A 197 -25.62 -5.05 3.99
C ILE A 197 -25.70 -3.54 4.05
N THR A 198 -24.88 -2.89 3.22
CA THR A 198 -25.04 -1.51 2.79
C THR A 198 -25.49 -1.49 1.32
N LEU A 199 -26.52 -0.70 1.04
CA LEU A 199 -27.08 -0.49 -0.29
C LEU A 199 -26.71 0.92 -0.77
N TYR A 200 -26.05 1.00 -1.91
CA TYR A 200 -25.71 2.27 -2.55
C TYR A 200 -26.42 2.38 -3.89
N ASP A 201 -27.17 3.45 -4.08
CA ASP A 201 -27.82 3.80 -5.34
C ASP A 201 -26.81 4.56 -6.19
N LEU A 202 -26.31 3.91 -7.24
CA LEU A 202 -25.28 4.45 -8.13
C LEU A 202 -25.82 5.60 -8.98
N ASP A 203 -27.10 5.57 -9.33
CA ASP A 203 -27.75 6.62 -10.10
C ASP A 203 -27.88 7.91 -9.29
N LYS A 204 -28.33 7.79 -8.03
CA LYS A 204 -28.46 8.92 -7.09
C LYS A 204 -27.15 9.31 -6.39
N GLY A 205 -26.17 8.41 -6.41
CA GLY A 205 -24.88 8.61 -5.75
C GLY A 205 -25.00 8.71 -4.23
N ASN A 206 -25.84 7.90 -3.59
CA ASN A 206 -25.99 7.91 -2.14
C ASN A 206 -26.30 6.53 -1.53
N ILE A 207 -26.05 6.40 -0.24
CA ILE A 207 -26.42 5.22 0.55
C ILE A 207 -27.94 5.27 0.77
N VAL A 208 -28.65 4.24 0.33
CA VAL A 208 -30.12 4.11 0.45
C VAL A 208 -30.54 3.08 1.50
N GLY A 209 -29.60 2.32 2.04
CA GLY A 209 -29.81 1.39 3.15
C GLY A 209 -28.49 1.00 3.81
N SER A 210 -28.49 0.80 5.12
CA SER A 210 -27.29 0.45 5.88
C SER A 210 -27.65 -0.44 7.07
N LYS A 211 -26.69 -1.22 7.56
CA LYS A 211 -26.86 -2.15 8.70
C LYS A 211 -27.98 -3.19 8.52
N ILE A 212 -28.30 -3.55 7.28
CA ILE A 212 -29.37 -4.52 7.02
C ILE A 212 -28.85 -5.94 7.25
N GLU A 213 -29.57 -6.78 7.99
CA GLU A 213 -29.15 -8.18 8.20
C GLU A 213 -29.08 -8.94 6.88
N PHE A 214 -27.92 -9.56 6.58
CA PHE A 214 -27.76 -10.38 5.38
C PHE A 214 -28.86 -11.45 5.24
N ASP A 215 -29.19 -12.12 6.34
CA ASP A 215 -30.19 -13.19 6.36
C ASP A 215 -31.59 -12.71 5.98
N SER A 216 -31.92 -11.43 6.20
CA SER A 216 -33.21 -10.85 5.82
C SER A 216 -33.34 -10.61 4.31
N ILE A 217 -32.23 -10.38 3.62
CA ILE A 217 -32.19 -10.10 2.17
C ILE A 217 -31.86 -11.35 1.36
N TYR A 218 -31.09 -12.29 1.91
CA TYR A 218 -30.59 -13.47 1.20
C TYR A 218 -31.64 -14.19 0.34
N PRO A 219 -32.88 -14.47 0.80
CA PRO A 219 -33.90 -15.13 -0.03
C PRO A 219 -34.20 -14.42 -1.35
N LYS A 220 -34.05 -13.09 -1.40
CA LYS A 220 -34.31 -12.24 -2.57
C LYS A 220 -33.10 -12.16 -3.52
N ILE A 221 -31.90 -12.42 -3.02
CA ILE A 221 -30.63 -12.25 -3.76
C ILE A 221 -29.91 -13.56 -4.06
N ARG A 222 -30.31 -14.69 -3.47
CA ARG A 222 -29.64 -15.99 -3.60
C ARG A 222 -29.43 -16.50 -5.02
N ASN A 223 -30.25 -16.06 -5.97
CA ASN A 223 -30.20 -16.45 -7.39
C ASN A 223 -29.55 -15.39 -8.28
N ILE A 224 -29.04 -14.29 -7.71
CA ILE A 224 -28.33 -13.27 -8.48
C ILE A 224 -26.95 -13.79 -8.81
N GLU A 225 -26.64 -13.81 -10.10
CA GLU A 225 -25.28 -13.98 -10.58
C GLU A 225 -24.63 -12.60 -10.72
N ALA A 226 -23.65 -12.31 -9.88
CA ALA A 226 -22.94 -11.04 -9.91
C ALA A 226 -22.11 -10.95 -11.19
N VAL A 227 -22.37 -9.94 -12.03
CA VAL A 227 -21.49 -9.62 -13.16
C VAL A 227 -20.17 -9.12 -12.60
N LYS A 228 -19.09 -9.84 -12.90
CA LYS A 228 -17.73 -9.47 -12.48
C LYS A 228 -17.00 -8.77 -13.61
N SER A 229 -16.10 -7.88 -13.25
CA SER A 229 -15.13 -7.33 -14.19
C SER A 229 -14.31 -8.46 -14.81
N LYS A 230 -14.08 -8.38 -16.13
CA LYS A 230 -13.10 -9.23 -16.79
C LYS A 230 -11.73 -8.59 -16.58
N VAL A 231 -10.75 -9.38 -16.13
CA VAL A 231 -9.41 -8.87 -15.87
C VAL A 231 -8.41 -9.65 -16.71
N SER A 232 -7.60 -8.91 -17.45
CA SER A 232 -6.38 -9.41 -18.08
C SER A 232 -5.18 -8.74 -17.44
N TYR A 233 -3.99 -9.29 -17.64
CA TYR A 233 -2.77 -8.74 -17.06
C TYR A 233 -1.69 -8.62 -18.13
N TYR A 234 -0.91 -7.54 -18.06
CA TYR A 234 0.37 -7.46 -18.75
C TYR A 234 1.50 -7.63 -17.73
N LYS A 235 2.65 -8.14 -18.18
CA LYS A 235 3.84 -8.30 -17.34
C LYS A 235 4.58 -6.97 -17.21
N TYR A 236 4.75 -6.48 -15.99
CA TYR A 236 5.53 -5.28 -15.75
C TYR A 236 7.02 -5.53 -16.10
N PRO A 237 7.68 -4.62 -16.84
CA PRO A 237 9.01 -4.87 -17.37
C PRO A 237 10.17 -4.69 -16.37
N TYR A 238 9.89 -4.27 -15.13
CA TYR A 238 10.88 -4.03 -14.06
C TYR A 238 12.13 -3.28 -14.54
N LYS A 239 11.92 -2.15 -15.23
CA LYS A 239 13.00 -1.27 -15.67
C LYS A 239 13.20 -0.17 -14.64
N TYR A 240 14.41 -0.01 -14.12
CA TYR A 240 14.72 1.12 -13.24
C TYR A 240 14.96 2.38 -14.05
N VAL A 241 14.53 3.52 -13.50
CA VAL A 241 14.71 4.85 -14.12
C VAL A 241 16.19 5.12 -14.44
N ILE A 242 17.11 4.67 -13.60
CA ILE A 242 18.55 4.85 -13.78
C ILE A 242 19.13 4.17 -15.02
N ASP A 243 18.48 3.12 -15.51
CA ASP A 243 18.98 2.23 -16.56
C ASP A 243 18.31 2.49 -17.91
N ILE A 244 17.40 3.47 -17.99
CA ILE A 244 16.82 3.89 -19.28
C ILE A 244 17.93 4.50 -20.13
N GLN A 245 17.99 4.07 -21.40
CA GLN A 245 19.05 4.46 -22.32
C GLN A 245 18.54 5.50 -23.29
N ASN A 246 19.35 6.54 -23.52
CA ASN A 246 19.08 7.50 -24.58
C ASN A 246 19.24 6.84 -25.95
N SER A 247 18.25 7.03 -26.82
CA SER A 247 18.18 6.36 -28.13
C SER A 247 19.28 6.79 -29.10
N LYS A 248 19.90 7.96 -28.90
CA LYS A 248 20.93 8.49 -29.80
C LYS A 248 22.34 7.99 -29.47
N ASN A 249 22.69 7.91 -28.19
CA ASN A 249 24.06 7.62 -27.77
C ASN A 249 24.18 6.35 -26.90
N ASN A 250 23.08 5.67 -26.60
CA ASN A 250 22.99 4.48 -25.74
C ASN A 250 23.43 4.67 -24.28
N GLU A 251 23.74 5.91 -23.87
CA GLU A 251 24.14 6.19 -22.49
C GLU A 251 22.94 6.02 -21.55
N MET A 252 23.19 5.43 -20.39
CA MET A 252 22.17 5.35 -19.34
C MET A 252 21.91 6.74 -18.75
N LEU A 253 20.69 6.96 -18.25
CA LEU A 253 20.34 8.21 -17.57
C LEU A 253 21.29 8.48 -16.39
N SER A 254 21.60 7.45 -15.60
CA SER A 254 22.51 7.56 -14.46
C SER A 254 23.91 8.05 -14.85
N GLU A 255 24.45 7.54 -15.97
CA GLU A 255 25.75 7.92 -16.52
C GLU A 255 25.74 9.36 -17.05
N SER A 256 24.68 9.73 -17.78
CA SER A 256 24.52 11.08 -18.35
C SER A 256 24.56 12.14 -17.25
N ILE A 257 23.81 11.90 -16.16
CA ILE A 257 23.79 12.79 -14.99
C ILE A 257 25.15 12.80 -14.29
N GLY A 258 25.78 11.64 -14.09
CA GLY A 258 27.08 11.53 -13.44
C GLY A 258 28.17 12.32 -14.17
N LYS A 259 28.26 12.16 -15.51
CA LYS A 259 29.20 12.90 -16.36
C LYS A 259 29.00 14.40 -16.25
N ARG A 260 27.74 14.88 -16.26
CA ARG A 260 27.44 16.30 -16.14
C ARG A 260 27.77 16.87 -14.76
N ALA A 261 27.48 16.11 -13.71
CA ALA A 261 27.74 16.51 -12.33
C ALA A 261 29.22 16.36 -11.93
N GLY A 262 30.03 15.69 -12.75
CA GLY A 262 31.41 15.33 -12.37
C GLY A 262 31.44 14.31 -11.23
N LEU A 263 30.47 13.40 -11.18
CA LEU A 263 30.31 12.40 -10.12
C LEU A 263 30.25 10.97 -10.68
N LYS A 264 30.73 10.03 -9.88
CA LYS A 264 30.63 8.60 -10.17
C LYS A 264 29.34 8.02 -9.61
N PHE A 265 28.52 7.42 -10.47
CA PHE A 265 27.36 6.64 -10.04
C PHE A 265 27.79 5.31 -9.40
N ILE A 266 27.12 4.93 -8.31
CA ILE A 266 27.29 3.69 -7.57
C ILE A 266 25.91 3.03 -7.46
N SER A 267 25.75 1.90 -8.13
CA SER A 267 24.53 1.08 -8.05
C SER A 267 24.37 0.47 -6.65
N ILE A 268 23.14 0.15 -6.26
CA ILE A 268 22.85 -0.60 -5.02
C ILE A 268 23.55 -1.96 -4.95
N ASN A 269 23.84 -2.56 -6.12
CA ASN A 269 24.51 -3.85 -6.22
C ASN A 269 26.05 -3.74 -6.21
N ASP A 270 26.60 -2.52 -6.19
CA ASP A 270 28.05 -2.31 -6.13
C ASP A 270 28.57 -2.65 -4.72
N SER A 271 29.68 -3.38 -4.64
CA SER A 271 30.30 -3.80 -3.36
C SER A 271 30.72 -2.62 -2.47
N THR A 272 30.88 -1.43 -3.06
CA THR A 272 31.24 -0.20 -2.36
C THR A 272 30.04 0.69 -2.02
N PHE A 273 28.81 0.26 -2.31
CA PHE A 273 27.59 1.05 -2.08
C PHE A 273 27.46 1.55 -0.63
N HIS A 274 27.79 0.72 0.36
CA HIS A 274 27.76 1.09 1.78
C HIS A 274 29.04 1.75 2.31
N LYS A 275 30.10 1.80 1.49
CA LYS A 275 31.41 2.33 1.90
C LYS A 275 31.39 3.86 2.00
N TYR A 276 30.67 4.51 1.08
CA TYR A 276 30.69 5.96 0.91
C TYR A 276 29.34 6.60 1.23
N LYS A 277 29.36 7.88 1.63
CA LYS A 277 28.20 8.75 1.54
C LYS A 277 27.86 8.91 0.05
N LEU A 278 26.59 8.72 -0.28
CA LEU A 278 26.09 8.88 -1.64
C LEU A 278 25.11 10.05 -1.71
N HIS A 279 25.28 10.87 -2.73
CA HIS A 279 24.35 11.90 -3.15
C HIS A 279 23.19 11.29 -3.92
N LYS A 280 21.97 11.78 -3.66
CA LYS A 280 20.75 11.15 -4.15
C LYS A 280 19.98 12.04 -5.13
N ILE A 281 19.32 11.36 -6.05
CA ILE A 281 18.28 11.86 -6.93
C ILE A 281 17.10 10.94 -6.73
N GLU A 282 15.91 11.51 -6.61
CA GLU A 282 14.65 10.79 -6.70
C GLU A 282 13.97 11.22 -7.99
N LEU A 283 13.54 10.25 -8.78
CA LEU A 283 12.90 10.50 -10.06
C LEU A 283 11.85 9.42 -10.30
N SER A 284 10.65 9.85 -10.64
CA SER A 284 9.58 8.98 -11.12
C SER A 284 8.70 9.71 -12.13
N GLY A 285 8.00 8.94 -12.95
CA GLY A 285 7.19 9.48 -14.03
C GLY A 285 6.80 8.44 -15.07
N TYR A 286 6.23 8.89 -16.18
CA TYR A 286 5.72 8.02 -17.24
C TYR A 286 6.66 7.98 -18.43
N MET A 287 7.06 6.77 -18.83
CA MET A 287 7.75 6.53 -20.10
C MET A 287 6.74 6.07 -21.14
N ASN A 288 6.59 6.83 -22.22
CA ASN A 288 5.72 6.45 -23.34
C ASN A 288 6.47 5.74 -24.47
N ARG A 289 5.73 5.08 -25.37
CA ARG A 289 6.28 4.36 -26.54
C ARG A 289 7.13 5.20 -27.48
N ASN A 290 6.92 6.51 -27.52
CA ASN A 290 7.69 7.44 -28.34
C ASN A 290 9.04 7.82 -27.71
N GLY A 291 9.38 7.24 -26.55
CA GLY A 291 10.62 7.49 -25.84
C GLY A 291 10.63 8.80 -25.07
N LYS A 292 9.47 9.40 -24.82
CA LYS A 292 9.34 10.61 -24.01
C LYS A 292 9.01 10.26 -22.58
N PHE A 293 9.70 10.94 -21.66
CA PHE A 293 9.51 10.81 -20.23
C PHE A 293 8.76 12.02 -19.69
N GLU A 294 7.60 11.77 -19.10
CA GLU A 294 6.80 12.76 -18.37
C GLU A 294 7.17 12.66 -16.88
N ILE A 295 7.80 13.70 -16.35
CA ILE A 295 8.27 13.73 -14.95
C ILE A 295 7.06 13.95 -14.04
N GLU A 296 6.87 13.06 -13.06
CA GLU A 296 5.92 13.26 -11.96
C GLU A 296 6.65 13.81 -10.74
N ASN A 297 7.78 13.21 -10.35
CA ASN A 297 8.60 13.65 -9.24
C ASN A 297 10.07 13.80 -9.66
N LEU A 298 10.70 14.86 -9.19
CA LEU A 298 12.15 15.06 -9.29
C LEU A 298 12.65 15.78 -8.04
N GLU A 299 13.40 15.07 -7.21
CA GLU A 299 14.12 15.63 -6.07
C GLU A 299 15.61 15.34 -6.21
N THR A 300 16.44 16.28 -5.77
CA THR A 300 17.89 16.15 -5.91
C THR A 300 18.60 16.77 -4.73
N ASP A 301 19.68 16.15 -4.25
CA ASP A 301 20.62 16.84 -3.38
C ASP A 301 21.13 18.13 -4.03
N SER A 302 21.49 19.12 -3.19
CA SER A 302 21.91 20.45 -3.64
C SER A 302 23.15 20.49 -4.54
N ILE A 303 23.88 19.38 -4.67
CA ILE A 303 25.05 19.27 -5.56
C ILE A 303 24.63 19.17 -7.03
N PHE A 304 23.41 18.74 -7.31
CA PHE A 304 22.91 18.57 -8.66
C PHE A 304 22.27 19.85 -9.21
N ASN A 305 22.45 20.09 -10.51
CA ASN A 305 21.68 21.10 -11.21
C ASN A 305 20.31 20.50 -11.61
N LYS A 306 19.31 20.67 -10.73
CA LYS A 306 17.95 20.15 -10.93
C LYS A 306 17.34 20.56 -12.28
N LYS A 307 17.46 21.84 -12.65
CA LYS A 307 16.90 22.37 -13.91
C LYS A 307 17.49 21.68 -15.14
N TRP A 308 18.81 21.49 -15.16
CA TRP A 308 19.45 20.78 -16.25
C TRP A 308 18.99 19.32 -16.35
N ILE A 309 18.82 18.63 -15.21
CA ILE A 309 18.32 17.24 -15.19
C ILE A 309 16.91 17.18 -15.78
N GLU A 310 16.04 18.09 -15.35
CA GLU A 310 14.67 18.22 -15.85
C GLU A 310 14.64 18.50 -17.37
N ASP A 311 15.41 19.49 -17.84
CA ASP A 311 15.52 19.82 -19.26
C ASP A 311 16.07 18.64 -20.09
N TYR A 312 17.08 17.92 -19.58
CA TYR A 312 17.64 16.75 -20.26
C TYR A 312 16.59 15.64 -20.41
N ILE A 313 15.90 15.28 -19.32
CA ILE A 313 14.92 14.19 -19.32
C ILE A 313 13.74 14.50 -20.25
N THR A 314 13.20 15.72 -20.20
CA THR A 314 12.03 16.12 -20.99
C THR A 314 12.33 16.27 -22.49
N THR A 315 13.55 16.65 -22.84
CA THR A 315 13.95 16.84 -24.25
C THR A 315 14.54 15.58 -24.90
N ALA A 316 15.16 14.70 -24.12
CA ALA A 316 15.76 13.46 -24.61
C ALA A 316 14.72 12.52 -25.25
N THR A 317 15.21 11.47 -25.89
CA THR A 317 14.40 10.36 -26.38
C THR A 317 15.08 9.08 -25.92
N PHE A 318 14.31 8.22 -25.26
CA PHE A 318 14.79 6.99 -24.65
C PHE A 318 14.29 5.77 -25.40
N LYS A 319 15.03 4.67 -25.24
CA LYS A 319 14.65 3.35 -25.74
C LYS A 319 13.40 2.83 -25.03
N THR A 320 12.52 2.15 -25.76
CA THR A 320 11.17 1.78 -25.29
C THR A 320 10.78 0.34 -25.59
N GLU A 321 11.71 -0.50 -26.02
CA GLU A 321 11.45 -1.89 -26.39
C GLU A 321 10.93 -2.73 -25.21
N PHE A 322 11.16 -2.26 -23.98
CA PHE A 322 10.66 -2.88 -22.76
C PHE A 322 9.18 -2.57 -22.47
N ILE A 323 8.53 -1.63 -23.16
CA ILE A 323 7.13 -1.27 -22.88
C ILE A 323 6.19 -2.38 -23.44
N PRO A 324 5.41 -3.08 -22.58
CA PRO A 324 4.54 -4.19 -22.98
C PRO A 324 3.47 -3.76 -24.00
N ARG A 325 3.25 -4.55 -25.06
CA ARG A 325 2.44 -4.22 -26.24
C ARG A 325 1.02 -3.77 -25.93
N GLU A 326 0.49 -4.23 -24.80
CA GLU A 326 -0.84 -3.97 -24.28
C GLU A 326 -1.03 -2.52 -23.83
N VAL A 327 0.06 -1.81 -23.52
CA VAL A 327 0.03 -0.42 -23.01
C VAL A 327 0.86 0.53 -23.85
N ASP A 328 0.51 1.81 -23.84
CA ASP A 328 1.17 2.90 -24.58
C ASP A 328 2.24 3.63 -23.76
N LYS A 329 2.18 3.50 -22.44
CA LYS A 329 3.18 3.97 -21.48
C LYS A 329 3.23 3.07 -20.25
N ILE A 330 4.29 3.23 -19.47
CA ILE A 330 4.40 2.67 -18.12
C ILE A 330 4.85 3.76 -17.16
N TYR A 331 4.47 3.62 -15.90
CA TYR A 331 5.10 4.38 -14.84
C TYR A 331 6.46 3.76 -14.55
N VAL A 332 7.48 4.57 -14.26
CA VAL A 332 8.82 4.13 -13.92
C VAL A 332 9.26 4.91 -12.69
N LYS A 333 9.73 4.19 -11.67
CA LYS A 333 10.16 4.75 -10.39
C LYS A 333 11.45 4.09 -9.91
N GLY A 334 11.96 4.59 -8.80
CA GLY A 334 13.08 3.98 -8.10
C GLY A 334 14.42 4.33 -8.74
N PHE A 335 15.06 5.37 -8.20
CA PHE A 335 16.43 5.72 -8.54
C PHE A 335 17.41 4.93 -7.64
N TYR A 336 17.57 3.64 -7.91
CA TYR A 336 18.32 2.74 -7.04
C TYR A 336 19.84 2.89 -7.17
N GLY A 337 20.41 3.74 -6.34
CA GLY A 337 21.85 3.97 -6.32
C GLY A 337 22.18 5.31 -5.69
N GLY A 338 23.33 5.85 -6.01
CA GLY A 338 23.64 7.24 -5.73
C GLY A 338 25.00 7.64 -6.29
N TYR A 339 25.37 8.88 -6.09
CA TYR A 339 26.57 9.47 -6.66
C TYR A 339 27.59 9.79 -5.59
N ARG A 340 28.87 9.67 -5.93
CA ARG A 340 29.97 10.14 -5.09
C ARG A 340 31.01 10.85 -5.93
N ASP A 341 31.92 11.54 -5.27
CA ASP A 341 33.12 12.07 -5.90
C ASP A 341 33.94 10.94 -6.58
N TYR A 342 34.57 11.24 -7.71
CA TYR A 342 35.46 10.31 -8.39
C TYR A 342 36.68 9.97 -7.51
N ASP A 343 37.23 10.95 -6.80
CA ASP A 343 38.35 10.78 -5.88
C ASP A 343 37.91 10.08 -4.58
N ASP A 344 38.45 8.88 -4.38
CA ASP A 344 38.25 8.08 -3.17
C ASP A 344 38.59 8.84 -1.88
N LYS A 345 39.62 9.69 -1.87
CA LYS A 345 40.00 10.46 -0.68
C LYS A 345 38.95 11.51 -0.35
N ILE A 346 38.37 12.16 -1.36
CA ILE A 346 37.30 13.15 -1.15
C ILE A 346 36.05 12.44 -0.62
N ALA A 347 35.60 11.37 -1.29
CA ALA A 347 34.44 10.60 -0.86
C ALA A 347 34.58 10.04 0.57
N GLN A 348 35.78 9.59 0.96
CA GLN A 348 36.06 9.15 2.34
C GLN A 348 35.90 10.29 3.35
N ARG A 349 36.45 11.48 3.07
CA ARG A 349 36.33 12.65 3.95
C ARG A 349 34.87 13.06 4.13
N GLU A 350 34.10 13.09 3.05
CA GLU A 350 32.65 13.37 3.12
C GLU A 350 31.91 12.34 3.97
N THR A 351 32.25 11.06 3.81
CA THR A 351 31.66 9.96 4.60
C THR A 351 31.97 10.12 6.09
N ILE A 352 33.20 10.48 6.45
CA ILE A 352 33.58 10.72 7.84
C ILE A 352 32.80 11.93 8.41
N LYS A 353 32.66 13.01 7.62
CA LYS A 353 31.89 14.19 8.01
C LYS A 353 30.41 13.84 8.25
N ASP A 354 29.81 13.05 7.36
CA ASP A 354 28.44 12.58 7.48
C ASP A 354 28.24 11.68 8.70
N ARG A 355 29.14 10.71 8.94
CA ARG A 355 29.09 9.86 10.14
C ARG A 355 29.18 10.67 11.43
N LYS A 356 30.04 11.70 11.47
CA LYS A 356 30.12 12.62 12.62
C LYS A 356 28.82 13.40 12.83
N LYS A 357 28.18 13.85 11.74
CA LYS A 357 26.87 14.53 11.80
C LYS A 357 25.79 13.58 12.34
N ARG A 358 25.68 12.36 11.79
CA ARG A 358 24.74 11.34 12.26
C ARG A 358 24.94 10.97 13.72
N LYS A 359 26.18 10.84 14.19
CA LYS A 359 26.48 10.61 15.60
C LYS A 359 25.98 11.76 16.49
N LYS A 360 26.25 13.01 16.11
CA LYS A 360 25.77 14.19 16.86
C LYS A 360 24.24 14.23 16.95
N GLU A 361 23.57 13.93 15.83
CA GLU A 361 22.11 13.87 15.78
C GLU A 361 21.55 12.73 16.64
N PHE A 362 22.18 11.56 16.59
CA PHE A 362 21.82 10.42 17.45
C PHE A 362 21.88 10.80 18.94
N GLU A 363 22.98 11.39 19.40
CA GLU A 363 23.14 11.82 20.81
C GLU A 363 22.07 12.84 21.21
N LYS A 364 21.77 13.81 20.34
CA LYS A 364 20.70 14.80 20.58
C LYS A 364 19.36 14.10 20.79
N ARG A 365 19.01 13.15 19.92
CA ARG A 365 17.72 12.42 19.95
C ARG A 365 17.50 11.61 21.23
N LEU A 366 18.55 11.22 21.94
CA LEU A 366 18.44 10.49 23.22
C LEU A 366 17.73 11.25 24.34
N THR A 367 17.49 12.56 24.16
CA THR A 367 16.86 13.43 25.17
C THR A 367 15.57 14.10 24.69
N LEU A 368 15.25 14.00 23.40
CA LEU A 368 14.10 14.69 22.82
C LEU A 368 12.79 14.03 23.22
N GLU A 369 11.78 14.86 23.50
CA GLU A 369 10.41 14.39 23.76
C GLU A 369 9.65 14.06 22.47
N LYS A 370 10.04 14.72 21.38
CA LYS A 370 9.48 14.52 20.04
C LYS A 370 10.60 14.39 19.02
N ILE A 371 10.41 13.50 18.04
CA ILE A 371 11.25 13.38 16.85
C ILE A 371 10.31 13.44 15.66
N ASP A 372 10.56 14.37 14.72
CA ASP A 372 9.72 14.56 13.53
C ASP A 372 8.22 14.70 13.88
N ASP A 373 7.94 15.55 14.88
CA ASP A 373 6.61 15.81 15.49
C ASP A 373 5.91 14.61 16.16
N VAL A 374 6.53 13.44 16.16
CA VAL A 374 6.05 12.25 16.86
C VAL A 374 6.49 12.27 18.33
N TYR A 375 5.54 12.10 19.24
CA TYR A 375 5.83 11.90 20.66
C TYR A 375 6.58 10.59 20.91
N ILE A 376 7.68 10.65 21.66
CA ILE A 376 8.49 9.49 22.02
C ILE A 376 8.18 9.11 23.46
N PRO A 377 7.61 7.93 23.76
CA PRO A 377 7.40 7.49 25.14
C PRO A 377 8.69 7.53 25.98
N LYS A 378 8.63 7.99 27.22
CA LYS A 378 9.83 8.08 28.08
C LYS A 378 10.14 6.80 28.86
N ASN A 379 9.17 5.88 28.95
CA ASN A 379 9.26 4.63 29.70
C ASN A 379 8.23 3.61 29.21
N LEU A 380 8.30 2.40 29.77
CA LEU A 380 7.41 1.30 29.41
C LEU A 380 5.93 1.62 29.67
N TYR A 381 5.57 2.28 30.77
CA TYR A 381 4.19 2.68 31.05
C TYR A 381 3.60 3.55 29.94
N GLU A 382 4.33 4.58 29.52
CA GLU A 382 3.89 5.47 28.44
C GLU A 382 3.79 4.73 27.10
N CYS A 383 4.64 3.73 26.85
CA CYS A 383 4.48 2.87 25.68
C CYS A 383 3.12 2.16 25.71
N LEU A 384 2.74 1.58 26.86
CA LEU A 384 1.48 0.83 26.99
C LEU A 384 0.27 1.74 26.79
N THR A 385 0.28 2.94 27.38
CA THR A 385 -0.81 3.90 27.24
C THR A 385 -0.90 4.46 25.82
N ALA A 386 0.24 4.70 25.17
CA ALA A 386 0.26 5.18 23.78
C ALA A 386 -0.27 4.10 22.82
N LEU A 387 0.15 2.85 22.97
CA LEU A 387 -0.40 1.73 22.19
C LEU A 387 -1.90 1.58 22.39
N ASP A 388 -2.40 1.75 23.61
CA ASP A 388 -3.83 1.68 23.89
C ASP A 388 -4.65 2.77 23.20
N GLN A 389 -4.06 3.94 22.97
CA GLN A 389 -4.72 5.02 22.23
C GLN A 389 -4.63 4.83 20.71
N ILE A 390 -3.53 4.25 20.23
CA ILE A 390 -3.22 4.13 18.80
C ILE A 390 -3.92 2.93 18.16
N LEU A 391 -4.01 1.81 18.88
CA LEU A 391 -4.55 0.56 18.33
C LEU A 391 -6.08 0.55 18.38
N ASN A 392 -6.71 0.09 17.29
CA ASN A 392 -8.16 -0.08 17.20
C ASN A 392 -8.64 -1.37 17.91
N PHE A 393 -9.96 -1.59 17.95
CA PHE A 393 -10.56 -2.75 18.60
C PHE A 393 -9.99 -4.07 18.08
N GLU A 394 -9.98 -4.25 16.75
CA GLU A 394 -9.54 -5.50 16.13
C GLU A 394 -8.06 -5.81 16.41
N SER A 395 -7.19 -4.81 16.32
CA SER A 395 -5.77 -4.97 16.62
C SER A 395 -5.56 -5.43 18.08
N LYS A 396 -6.31 -4.85 19.02
CA LYS A 396 -6.27 -5.26 20.44
C LYS A 396 -6.79 -6.69 20.62
N GLN A 397 -7.89 -7.07 19.98
CA GLN A 397 -8.42 -8.43 20.06
C GLN A 397 -7.42 -9.46 19.52
N GLN A 398 -6.78 -9.19 18.38
CA GLN A 398 -5.75 -10.08 17.82
C GLN A 398 -4.56 -10.27 18.78
N ILE A 399 -4.12 -9.20 19.47
CA ILE A 399 -3.05 -9.28 20.48
C ILE A 399 -3.51 -10.09 21.71
N ILE A 400 -4.77 -9.98 22.11
CA ILE A 400 -5.33 -10.75 23.25
C ILE A 400 -5.41 -12.24 22.90
N GLU A 401 -5.93 -12.57 21.72
CA GLU A 401 -6.18 -13.95 21.27
C GLU A 401 -4.90 -14.72 20.94
N THR A 402 -3.81 -14.02 20.59
CA THR A 402 -2.54 -14.69 20.34
C THR A 402 -1.98 -15.37 21.60
N LYS A 403 -1.22 -16.44 21.36
CA LYS A 403 -0.38 -17.09 22.38
C LYS A 403 1.08 -16.68 22.28
N ASP A 404 1.49 -16.07 21.17
CA ASP A 404 2.88 -15.71 20.87
C ASP A 404 2.97 -14.27 20.37
N SER A 405 3.85 -13.49 20.99
CA SER A 405 4.11 -12.09 20.62
C SER A 405 5.04 -11.95 19.41
N TRP A 406 5.74 -13.03 19.02
CA TRP A 406 6.71 -13.00 17.91
C TRP A 406 6.11 -12.50 16.59
N GLN A 407 4.87 -12.91 16.29
CA GLN A 407 4.18 -12.51 15.05
C GLN A 407 4.00 -10.98 14.95
N PHE A 408 3.85 -10.29 16.08
CA PHE A 408 3.71 -8.83 16.13
C PHE A 408 5.06 -8.11 16.12
N ASN A 409 6.13 -8.78 16.56
CA ASN A 409 7.47 -8.19 16.66
C ASN A 409 8.30 -8.27 15.35
N SER A 410 7.79 -9.00 14.35
CA SER A 410 8.52 -9.35 13.12
C SER A 410 9.03 -8.15 12.30
N HIS A 411 10.02 -8.42 11.44
CA HIS A 411 10.62 -7.45 10.50
C HIS A 411 9.85 -7.28 9.19
N ILE A 412 8.65 -7.84 9.04
CA ILE A 412 7.93 -7.86 7.77
C ILE A 412 6.66 -6.98 7.86
N GLY A 413 6.82 -5.74 8.34
CA GLY A 413 5.74 -4.73 8.35
C GLY A 413 4.78 -4.76 9.54
N GLY A 414 5.12 -5.38 10.67
CA GLY A 414 4.25 -5.45 11.86
C GLY A 414 4.45 -4.35 12.91
N LEU A 415 3.66 -4.40 13.98
CA LEU A 415 3.68 -3.48 15.13
C LEU A 415 5.10 -3.22 15.69
N GLY A 416 5.96 -4.24 15.74
CA GLY A 416 7.34 -4.09 16.20
C GLY A 416 8.17 -3.17 15.31
N MET A 417 8.05 -3.29 13.98
CA MET A 417 8.73 -2.39 13.05
C MET A 417 8.22 -0.95 13.20
N TRP A 418 6.89 -0.80 13.35
CA TRP A 418 6.28 0.50 13.62
C TRP A 418 6.87 1.14 14.88
N ILE A 419 6.91 0.40 16.00
CA ILE A 419 7.50 0.88 17.26
C ILE A 419 8.96 1.31 17.04
N ARG A 420 9.76 0.50 16.34
CA ARG A 420 11.20 0.78 16.15
C ARG A 420 11.46 2.01 15.29
N ASN A 421 10.66 2.23 14.26
CA ASN A 421 10.80 3.36 13.35
C ASN A 421 10.17 4.63 13.94
N THR A 422 8.92 4.55 14.39
CA THR A 422 8.13 5.70 14.85
C THR A 422 8.60 6.22 16.20
N TRP A 423 9.00 5.35 17.14
CA TRP A 423 9.56 5.79 18.43
C TRP A 423 11.08 5.89 18.43
N GLY A 424 11.69 5.89 17.24
CA GLY A 424 13.11 6.21 17.04
C GLY A 424 14.10 5.19 17.65
N ILE A 425 13.71 3.95 17.88
CA ILE A 425 14.62 2.92 18.41
C ILE A 425 15.78 2.66 17.41
N ASN A 426 15.48 2.62 16.10
CA ASN A 426 16.50 2.43 15.06
C ASN A 426 17.43 3.64 14.87
N GLY A 427 16.93 4.85 15.15
CA GLY A 427 17.63 6.12 14.88
C GLY A 427 18.17 6.83 16.12
N GLY A 428 17.99 6.26 17.31
CA GLY A 428 18.25 6.91 18.60
C GLY A 428 17.04 7.66 19.13
N SER A 429 16.68 7.42 20.40
CA SER A 429 15.59 8.12 21.09
C SER A 429 15.71 8.02 22.61
N ARG A 430 14.96 8.85 23.34
CA ARG A 430 14.88 8.75 24.82
C ARG A 430 14.35 7.39 25.30
N LEU A 431 13.53 6.74 24.49
CA LEU A 431 13.03 5.39 24.77
C LEU A 431 14.14 4.35 24.63
N LEU A 432 14.93 4.41 23.55
CA LEU A 432 16.10 3.56 23.39
C LEU A 432 17.06 3.71 24.58
N LYS A 433 17.28 4.96 25.03
CA LYS A 433 18.07 5.23 26.22
C LYS A 433 17.47 4.61 27.48
N TYR A 434 16.16 4.74 27.69
CA TYR A 434 15.46 4.16 28.85
C TYR A 434 15.70 2.65 28.99
N PHE A 435 15.65 1.90 27.88
CA PHE A 435 15.88 0.45 27.89
C PHE A 435 17.36 0.12 28.10
N ASN A 436 18.26 0.79 27.37
CA ASN A 436 19.70 0.54 27.52
C ASN A 436 20.23 0.87 28.92
N ASP A 437 19.69 1.91 29.57
CA ASP A 437 20.04 2.25 30.95
C ASP A 437 19.68 1.12 31.93
N ARG A 438 18.71 0.25 31.61
CA ARG A 438 18.24 -0.88 32.44
C ARG A 438 18.87 -2.23 32.10
N ASN A 439 19.71 -2.30 31.05
CA ASN A 439 20.40 -3.55 30.65
C ASN A 439 21.84 -3.66 31.18
N ARG A 440 22.12 -3.05 32.33
CA ARG A 440 23.49 -2.96 32.87
C ARG A 440 24.09 -4.35 33.07
N GLY A 441 25.23 -4.60 32.41
CA GLY A 441 26.01 -5.84 32.53
C GLY A 441 25.64 -6.96 31.54
N LYS A 442 24.61 -6.79 30.70
CA LYS A 442 24.17 -7.81 29.72
C LYS A 442 24.38 -7.40 28.25
N GLY A 443 24.97 -6.23 28.00
CA GLY A 443 25.12 -5.64 26.66
C GLY A 443 23.99 -4.65 26.33
N MET A 444 24.03 -3.99 25.17
CA MET A 444 22.90 -3.17 24.71
C MET A 444 21.75 -4.07 24.29
N PHE A 445 20.50 -3.66 24.57
CA PHE A 445 19.34 -4.37 24.03
C PHE A 445 19.38 -4.31 22.50
N GLY A 446 19.09 -5.43 21.84
CA GLY A 446 18.80 -5.40 20.41
C GLY A 446 17.52 -4.60 20.14
N ASN A 447 17.44 -3.87 19.04
CA ASN A 447 16.26 -3.05 18.73
C ASN A 447 14.96 -3.88 18.69
N ASP A 448 15.05 -5.13 18.23
CA ASP A 448 13.92 -6.08 18.18
C ASP A 448 13.55 -6.61 19.57
N GLU A 449 14.51 -6.70 20.46
CA GLU A 449 14.27 -7.08 21.85
C GLU A 449 13.47 -6.01 22.57
N ILE A 450 13.81 -4.73 22.36
CA ILE A 450 13.07 -3.59 22.93
C ILE A 450 11.61 -3.60 22.48
N SER A 451 11.36 -3.69 21.17
CA SER A 451 9.98 -3.75 20.66
C SER A 451 9.25 -5.02 21.12
N GLY A 452 9.97 -6.15 21.22
CA GLY A 452 9.43 -7.40 21.74
C GLY A 452 8.98 -7.31 23.20
N ILE A 453 9.78 -6.63 24.05
CA ILE A 453 9.43 -6.34 25.44
C ILE A 453 8.17 -5.48 25.49
N ILE A 454 8.13 -4.37 24.75
CA ILE A 454 6.97 -3.47 24.73
C ILE A 454 5.69 -4.22 24.35
N ILE A 455 5.72 -5.00 23.25
CA ILE A 455 4.57 -5.76 22.77
C ILE A 455 4.14 -6.81 23.79
N THR A 456 5.09 -7.55 24.37
CA THR A 456 4.78 -8.58 25.37
C THR A 456 4.15 -7.97 26.61
N GLN A 457 4.67 -6.85 27.11
CA GLN A 457 4.12 -6.16 28.28
C GLN A 457 2.74 -5.56 27.99
N TYR A 458 2.53 -5.05 26.77
CA TYR A 458 1.22 -4.58 26.32
C TYR A 458 0.19 -5.72 26.23
N MET A 459 0.60 -6.89 25.77
CA MET A 459 -0.25 -8.08 25.73
C MET A 459 -0.69 -8.52 27.13
N ILE A 460 0.20 -8.51 28.13
CA ILE A 460 -0.14 -8.80 29.54
C ILE A 460 -1.10 -7.73 30.08
N TRP A 461 -0.84 -6.46 29.75
CA TRP A 461 -1.68 -5.32 30.15
C TRP A 461 -3.09 -5.36 29.56
N LEU A 462 -3.24 -5.80 28.31
CA LEU A 462 -4.54 -6.04 27.67
C LEU A 462 -5.31 -7.20 28.31
N LYS A 463 -4.60 -8.24 28.77
CA LYS A 463 -5.19 -9.40 29.49
C LYS A 463 -5.58 -9.11 30.94
N GLY A 464 -5.37 -7.87 31.41
CA GLY A 464 -5.90 -7.38 32.68
C GLY A 464 -4.85 -6.97 33.71
N ASP A 465 -3.57 -7.32 33.52
CA ASP A 465 -2.51 -6.93 34.46
C ASP A 465 -2.00 -5.52 34.18
N LYS A 466 -2.70 -4.52 34.73
CA LYS A 466 -2.38 -3.10 34.52
C LYS A 466 -1.04 -2.67 35.15
N ASP A 467 -0.43 -3.51 35.98
CA ASP A 467 0.85 -3.30 36.63
C ASP A 467 2.02 -4.05 35.97
N ALA A 468 1.80 -4.71 34.82
CA ALA A 468 2.82 -5.49 34.11
C ALA A 468 4.15 -4.73 33.93
N TRP A 469 4.08 -3.46 33.52
CA TRP A 469 5.26 -2.61 33.35
C TRP A 469 6.06 -2.40 34.65
N ARG A 470 5.39 -2.30 35.81
CA ARG A 470 6.07 -2.14 37.11
C ARG A 470 6.84 -3.39 37.49
N LYS A 471 6.28 -4.57 37.20
CA LYS A 471 6.93 -5.85 37.47
C LYS A 471 8.20 -5.97 36.64
N TRP A 472 8.12 -5.65 35.35
CA TRP A 472 9.28 -5.62 34.46
C TRP A 472 10.35 -4.63 34.93
N GLU A 473 9.98 -3.42 35.34
CA GLU A 473 10.94 -2.43 35.86
C GLU A 473 11.62 -2.86 37.17
N LYS A 474 10.93 -3.60 38.04
CA LYS A 474 11.52 -4.15 39.26
C LYS A 474 12.55 -5.24 38.96
N GLU A 475 12.29 -6.06 37.95
CA GLU A 475 13.20 -7.11 37.49
C GLU A 475 14.39 -6.54 36.69
N ASN A 476 14.25 -5.32 36.16
CA ASN A 476 15.24 -4.64 35.32
C ASN A 476 15.50 -3.22 35.86
N PRO A 477 16.14 -3.09 37.05
CA PRO A 477 16.42 -1.79 37.65
C PRO A 477 17.44 -1.00 36.82
N LYS A 478 17.42 0.33 36.99
CA LYS A 478 18.31 1.28 36.30
C LYS A 478 19.75 1.24 36.82
#